data_AF-A0A2R4JUT5-F1
#
_entry.id   AF-A0A2R4JUT5-F1
#
_cell.length_a   1.000
_cell.length_b   1.000
_cell.length_c   1.000
_cell.angle_alpha   90.00
_cell.angle_beta   90.00
_cell.angle_gamma   90.00
#
_symmetry.space_group_name_H-M   'P 1'
#
loop_
_entity.id
_entity.type
_entity.pdbx_description
1 polymer ?
#
loop_
_entity_poly.entity_id
_entity_poly.type
_entity_poly.pdbx_seq_one_letter_code
_entity_poly.pdbx_strand_id
1 'polypeptide(L)'
;MGALTQVLRWAADAHDTPEDQDFDDRVLLDLIGQHALSGRLARRLPTGPQWLRDRLGGPVAAMHADTLALAEAHIRAVDRIVTALGEQQPPPVVVKGIATGLLTSQKHLLRCGDIDLVCADGGPLIETLTQLGYERTRAPFLHELGEFTRAGVEIDVHAYLPVPGYGAVRHADLTPPERGTWYQPRRAPSMHSIRHGQLVDGGTVTVGRVSVPDPCLLTIVLCAHAFLNFTNMWSLSHRAKPYVKLAELADLHALVQHEAFDTQRFLALVAELDAGDAVSWAGWASTVLLGKNPLPVPAGTGPFLRCLWWDFWARLPVDEEALLLPDWFDPAAVTPLLGSRIELDTGRPAPPWTVEVRRDGDLVTVMVGLPESTDAEAERGRVDFGAIGTEWVLSDGQLTAVGGHDTCDLLSGRRVRLRYRVDRAGGKLLVGVAEQNASGALLSAVLLPATWQTSDRAGVR
;
A
#
# COMPACT_ATOMS: atom_id res chain seq x y z
N MET A 1 -1.52 -22.95 8.37
CA MET A 1 -2.09 -22.54 7.08
C MET A 1 -3.51 -23.07 6.96
N GLY A 2 -4.47 -22.18 7.20
CA GLY A 2 -5.89 -22.51 7.15
C GLY A 2 -6.42 -22.80 5.75
N ALA A 3 -7.65 -23.32 5.68
CA ALA A 3 -8.32 -23.67 4.42
C ALA A 3 -8.42 -22.50 3.43
N LEU A 4 -8.73 -21.30 3.93
CA LEU A 4 -8.88 -20.09 3.12
C LEU A 4 -7.59 -19.75 2.36
N THR A 5 -6.45 -19.79 3.04
CA THR A 5 -5.16 -19.42 2.44
C THR A 5 -4.70 -20.42 1.39
N GLN A 6 -5.04 -21.71 1.53
CA GLN A 6 -4.80 -22.71 0.47
C GLN A 6 -5.56 -22.38 -0.82
N VAL A 7 -6.84 -22.03 -0.72
CA VAL A 7 -7.64 -21.66 -1.90
C VAL A 7 -7.10 -20.38 -2.54
N LEU A 8 -6.71 -19.38 -1.76
CA LEU A 8 -6.13 -18.13 -2.27
C LEU A 8 -4.80 -18.38 -3.01
N ARG A 9 -3.89 -19.18 -2.45
CA ARG A 9 -2.63 -19.56 -3.09
C ARG A 9 -2.89 -20.33 -4.39
N TRP A 10 -3.83 -21.27 -4.38
CA TRP A 10 -4.24 -22.00 -5.58
C TRP A 10 -4.84 -21.06 -6.63
N ALA A 11 -5.73 -20.14 -6.26
CA ALA A 11 -6.24 -19.13 -7.18
C ALA A 11 -5.11 -18.27 -7.80
N ALA A 12 -4.00 -18.07 -7.08
CA ALA A 12 -2.81 -17.36 -7.52
C ALA A 12 -1.76 -18.22 -8.25
N ASP A 13 -2.16 -19.37 -8.81
CA ASP A 13 -1.28 -20.28 -9.56
C ASP A 13 -0.22 -21.06 -8.75
N ALA A 14 -0.42 -21.21 -7.44
CA ALA A 14 0.33 -22.20 -6.66
C ALA A 14 -0.01 -23.64 -7.10
N HIS A 15 0.93 -24.56 -6.92
CA HIS A 15 0.78 -25.96 -7.37
C HIS A 15 -0.18 -26.78 -6.51
N ASP A 16 -0.20 -26.53 -5.20
CA ASP A 16 -0.97 -27.33 -4.25
C ASP A 16 -2.47 -27.14 -4.44
N THR A 17 -3.18 -28.25 -4.64
CA THR A 17 -4.64 -28.25 -4.79
C THR A 17 -5.28 -28.19 -3.40
N PRO A 18 -6.26 -27.31 -3.16
CA PRO A 18 -6.87 -27.18 -1.85
C PRO A 18 -7.67 -28.43 -1.50
N GLU A 19 -7.54 -28.86 -0.25
CA GLU A 19 -8.33 -29.94 0.33
C GLU A 19 -9.74 -29.43 0.68
N ASP A 20 -10.74 -30.33 0.64
CA ASP A 20 -12.10 -30.02 1.08
C ASP A 20 -12.11 -29.82 2.60
N GLN A 21 -12.25 -28.57 3.02
CA GLN A 21 -12.24 -28.15 4.41
C GLN A 21 -13.37 -27.15 4.63
N ASP A 22 -13.89 -27.11 5.85
CA ASP A 22 -14.97 -26.19 6.18
C ASP A 22 -14.44 -24.76 6.37
N PHE A 23 -15.11 -23.80 5.74
CA PHE A 23 -14.83 -22.37 5.84
C PHE A 23 -16.06 -21.56 5.40
N ASP A 24 -16.12 -20.28 5.80
CA ASP A 24 -17.17 -19.37 5.37
C ASP A 24 -16.93 -18.90 3.94
N ASP A 25 -17.80 -19.29 3.01
CA ASP A 25 -17.73 -18.91 1.60
C ASP A 25 -17.75 -17.39 1.40
N ARG A 26 -18.45 -16.63 2.26
CA ARG A 26 -18.50 -15.16 2.17
C ARG A 26 -17.15 -14.55 2.48
N VAL A 27 -16.50 -15.03 3.54
CA VAL A 27 -15.14 -14.59 3.92
C VAL A 27 -14.15 -14.91 2.81
N LEU A 28 -14.25 -16.10 2.20
CA LEU A 28 -13.38 -16.46 1.08
C LEU A 28 -13.62 -15.56 -0.15
N LEU A 29 -14.86 -15.29 -0.51
CA LEU A 29 -15.20 -14.41 -1.65
C LEU A 29 -14.69 -12.98 -1.43
N ASP A 30 -14.82 -12.46 -0.21
CA ASP A 30 -14.24 -11.16 0.16
C ASP A 30 -12.72 -11.16 -0.01
N LEU A 31 -12.03 -12.20 0.47
CA LEU A 31 -10.57 -12.34 0.30
C LEU A 31 -10.17 -12.49 -1.18
N ILE A 32 -10.92 -13.24 -1.98
CA ILE A 32 -10.71 -13.34 -3.44
C ILE A 32 -10.78 -11.96 -4.08
N GLY A 33 -11.75 -11.12 -3.67
CA GLY A 33 -11.87 -9.73 -4.11
C GLY A 33 -10.67 -8.89 -3.68
N GLN A 34 -10.30 -8.93 -2.41
CA GLN A 34 -9.18 -8.15 -1.85
C GLN A 34 -7.82 -8.49 -2.49
N HIS A 35 -7.58 -9.77 -2.79
CA HIS A 35 -6.38 -10.22 -3.51
C HIS A 35 -6.48 -10.09 -5.03
N ALA A 36 -7.62 -9.63 -5.57
CA ALA A 36 -7.89 -9.49 -6.99
C ALA A 36 -7.72 -10.79 -7.81
N LEU A 37 -8.25 -11.90 -7.29
CA LEU A 37 -8.04 -13.24 -7.84
C LEU A 37 -9.22 -13.78 -8.67
N SER A 38 -10.30 -13.02 -8.85
CA SER A 38 -11.54 -13.48 -9.51
C SER A 38 -11.28 -14.11 -10.89
N GLY A 39 -10.50 -13.43 -11.75
CA GLY A 39 -10.19 -13.92 -13.10
C GLY A 39 -9.34 -15.19 -13.11
N ARG A 40 -8.29 -15.25 -12.28
CA ARG A 40 -7.43 -16.43 -12.18
C ARG A 40 -8.18 -17.63 -11.63
N LEU A 41 -9.00 -17.42 -10.61
CA LEU A 41 -9.84 -18.47 -10.04
C LEU A 41 -10.88 -18.96 -11.06
N ALA A 42 -11.57 -18.05 -11.76
CA ALA A 42 -12.51 -18.40 -12.83
C ALA A 42 -11.85 -19.27 -13.92
N ARG A 43 -10.60 -18.99 -14.28
CA ARG A 43 -9.81 -19.82 -15.21
C ARG A 43 -9.50 -21.21 -14.66
N ARG A 44 -9.18 -21.34 -13.37
CA ARG A 44 -8.74 -22.61 -12.76
C ARG A 44 -9.90 -23.55 -12.41
N LEU A 45 -11.04 -23.02 -11.96
CA LEU A 45 -12.19 -23.80 -11.47
C LEU A 45 -12.67 -24.91 -12.42
N PRO A 46 -12.72 -24.74 -13.76
CA PRO A 46 -13.11 -25.82 -14.68
C PRO A 46 -12.25 -27.08 -14.58
N THR A 47 -10.98 -26.94 -14.20
CA THR A 47 -10.01 -28.04 -14.04
C THR A 47 -9.70 -28.35 -12.57
N GLY A 48 -10.33 -27.64 -11.63
CA GLY A 48 -10.08 -27.77 -10.19
C GLY A 48 -10.98 -28.81 -9.51
N PRO A 49 -10.87 -28.90 -8.17
CA PRO A 49 -11.70 -29.79 -7.36
C PRO A 49 -13.19 -29.53 -7.58
N GLN A 50 -13.97 -30.62 -7.69
CA GLN A 50 -15.40 -30.54 -7.92
C GLN A 50 -16.13 -29.75 -6.82
N TRP A 51 -15.80 -30.02 -5.55
CA TRP A 51 -16.39 -29.35 -4.40
C TRP A 51 -16.24 -27.82 -4.46
N LEU A 52 -15.05 -27.33 -4.87
CA LEU A 52 -14.75 -25.90 -4.94
C LEU A 52 -15.50 -25.23 -6.11
N ARG A 53 -15.61 -25.93 -7.23
CA ARG A 53 -16.39 -25.51 -8.40
C ARG A 53 -17.87 -25.38 -8.06
N ASP A 54 -18.43 -26.35 -7.34
CA ASP A 54 -19.84 -26.35 -6.97
C ASP A 54 -20.17 -25.24 -5.97
N ARG A 55 -19.25 -24.96 -5.02
CA ARG A 55 -19.41 -23.87 -4.06
C ARG A 55 -19.22 -22.48 -4.67
N LEU A 56 -18.16 -22.27 -5.45
CA LEU A 56 -17.69 -20.94 -5.82
C LEU A 56 -17.87 -20.59 -7.30
N GLY A 57 -18.20 -21.55 -8.17
CA GLY A 57 -18.24 -21.38 -9.63
C GLY A 57 -19.10 -20.21 -10.09
N GLY A 58 -20.35 -20.14 -9.60
CA GLY A 58 -21.27 -19.05 -9.92
C GLY A 58 -20.78 -17.69 -9.39
N PRO A 59 -20.55 -17.54 -8.08
CA PRO A 59 -20.07 -16.28 -7.49
C PRO A 59 -18.78 -15.75 -8.11
N VAL A 60 -17.78 -16.61 -8.34
CA VAL A 60 -16.49 -16.20 -8.92
C VAL A 60 -16.66 -15.76 -10.38
N ALA A 61 -17.51 -16.46 -11.16
CA ALA A 61 -17.80 -16.05 -12.54
C ALA A 61 -18.46 -14.67 -12.59
N ALA A 62 -19.39 -14.37 -11.67
CA ALA A 62 -20.01 -13.05 -11.55
C ALA A 62 -18.97 -11.97 -11.20
N MET A 63 -18.15 -12.19 -10.18
CA MET A 63 -17.07 -11.25 -9.80
C MET A 63 -16.10 -10.98 -10.96
N HIS A 64 -15.76 -12.02 -11.74
CA HIS A 64 -14.87 -11.85 -12.89
C HIS A 64 -15.56 -11.06 -14.01
N ALA A 65 -16.84 -11.32 -14.29
CA ALA A 65 -17.61 -10.57 -15.28
C ALA A 65 -17.68 -9.07 -14.90
N ASP A 66 -17.93 -8.76 -13.64
CA ASP A 66 -17.92 -7.39 -13.12
C ASP A 66 -16.55 -6.73 -13.27
N THR A 67 -15.47 -7.46 -12.96
CA THR A 67 -14.09 -7.00 -13.15
C THR A 67 -13.80 -6.66 -14.62
N LEU A 68 -14.25 -7.50 -15.56
CA LEU A 68 -14.08 -7.26 -16.99
C LEU A 68 -14.88 -6.05 -17.48
N ALA A 69 -16.13 -5.91 -17.04
CA ALA A 69 -16.97 -4.77 -17.39
C ALA A 69 -16.38 -3.44 -16.88
N LEU A 70 -15.85 -3.45 -15.65
CA LEU A 70 -15.16 -2.29 -15.07
C LEU A 70 -13.87 -1.97 -15.83
N ALA A 71 -13.04 -2.97 -16.14
CA ALA A 71 -11.83 -2.79 -16.94
C ALA A 71 -12.14 -2.19 -18.31
N GLU A 72 -13.21 -2.62 -18.96
CA GLU A 72 -13.63 -2.08 -20.25
C GLU A 72 -14.11 -0.62 -20.14
N ALA A 73 -14.86 -0.28 -19.08
CA ALA A 73 -15.25 1.09 -18.78
C ALA A 73 -14.02 1.99 -18.54
N HIS A 74 -13.03 1.46 -17.84
CA HIS A 74 -11.75 2.11 -17.55
C HIS A 74 -10.93 2.37 -18.82
N ILE A 75 -10.78 1.36 -19.69
CA ILE A 75 -10.11 1.50 -20.98
C ILE A 75 -10.77 2.57 -21.85
N ARG A 76 -12.11 2.59 -21.92
CA ARG A 76 -12.86 3.65 -22.62
C ARG A 76 -12.68 5.03 -21.99
N ALA A 77 -12.54 5.12 -20.67
CA ALA A 77 -12.25 6.37 -20.00
C ALA A 77 -10.89 6.93 -20.41
N VAL A 78 -9.85 6.09 -20.42
CA VAL A 78 -8.50 6.48 -20.87
C VAL A 78 -8.51 6.91 -22.33
N ASP A 79 -9.19 6.18 -23.21
CA ASP A 79 -9.34 6.55 -24.63
C ASP A 79 -9.94 7.96 -24.81
N ARG A 80 -10.99 8.28 -24.04
CA ARG A 80 -11.62 9.62 -24.05
C ARG A 80 -10.68 10.70 -23.50
N ILE A 81 -9.93 10.40 -22.44
CA ILE A 81 -8.97 11.33 -21.84
C ILE A 81 -7.86 11.65 -22.84
N VAL A 82 -7.23 10.63 -23.44
CA VAL A 82 -6.20 10.79 -24.46
C VAL A 82 -6.73 11.58 -25.65
N THR A 83 -7.96 11.30 -26.09
CA THR A 83 -8.60 12.07 -27.16
C THR A 83 -8.80 13.54 -26.81
N ALA A 84 -9.23 13.83 -25.57
CA ALA A 84 -9.49 15.20 -25.11
C ALA A 84 -8.20 16.00 -24.85
N LEU A 85 -7.13 15.35 -24.40
CA LEU A 85 -5.80 15.95 -24.25
C LEU A 85 -5.23 16.43 -25.60
N GLY A 86 -5.57 15.72 -26.68
CA GLY A 86 -5.10 16.03 -28.03
C GLY A 86 -3.62 15.71 -28.25
N GLU A 87 -3.10 16.05 -29.43
CA GLU A 87 -1.74 15.67 -29.87
C GLU A 87 -0.63 16.52 -29.23
N GLN A 88 -0.98 17.64 -28.58
CA GLN A 88 -0.01 18.56 -28.00
C GLN A 88 0.50 18.12 -26.62
N GLN A 89 -0.16 17.15 -25.99
CA GLN A 89 0.19 16.64 -24.67
C GLN A 89 0.56 15.16 -24.77
N PRO A 90 1.67 14.72 -24.15
CA PRO A 90 1.99 13.30 -24.08
C PRO A 90 0.85 12.53 -23.40
N PRO A 91 0.42 11.38 -23.94
CA PRO A 91 -0.62 10.58 -23.30
C PRO A 91 -0.13 10.08 -21.93
N PRO A 92 -1.01 9.99 -20.92
CA PRO A 92 -0.66 9.36 -19.65
C PRO A 92 -0.39 7.86 -19.86
N VAL A 93 0.49 7.31 -19.03
CA VAL A 93 0.79 5.87 -19.03
C VAL A 93 -0.06 5.20 -17.95
N VAL A 94 -0.83 4.19 -18.35
CA VAL A 94 -1.60 3.33 -17.46
C VAL A 94 -0.67 2.33 -16.80
N VAL A 95 -0.70 2.26 -15.47
CA VAL A 95 0.15 1.37 -14.68
C VAL A 95 -0.66 0.47 -13.75
N LYS A 96 0.00 -0.50 -13.11
CA LYS A 96 -0.58 -1.46 -12.16
C LYS A 96 -1.73 -2.31 -12.72
N GLY A 97 -2.93 -2.26 -12.11
CA GLY A 97 -3.91 -3.35 -12.12
C GLY A 97 -4.32 -3.87 -13.51
N ILE A 98 -4.66 -2.98 -14.44
CA ILE A 98 -5.09 -3.37 -15.78
C ILE A 98 -3.93 -3.61 -16.76
N ALA A 99 -2.73 -3.11 -16.42
CA ALA A 99 -1.59 -3.09 -17.34
C ALA A 99 -1.12 -4.49 -17.73
N THR A 100 -1.03 -5.43 -16.77
CA THR A 100 -0.61 -6.81 -17.05
C THR A 100 -1.56 -7.51 -18.02
N GLY A 101 -2.87 -7.40 -17.80
CA GLY A 101 -3.87 -8.04 -18.66
C GLY A 101 -3.94 -7.44 -20.07
N LEU A 102 -3.71 -6.11 -20.19
CA LEU A 102 -3.59 -5.44 -21.49
C LEU A 102 -2.35 -5.91 -22.25
N LEU A 103 -1.19 -5.89 -21.58
CA LEU A 103 0.10 -6.24 -22.18
C LEU A 103 0.12 -7.69 -22.68
N THR A 104 -0.39 -8.62 -21.86
CA THR A 104 -0.41 -10.06 -22.19
C THR A 104 -1.59 -10.47 -23.07
N SER A 105 -2.58 -9.59 -23.27
CA SER A 105 -3.88 -9.91 -23.88
C SER A 105 -4.64 -11.06 -23.18
N GLN A 106 -4.34 -11.32 -21.90
CA GLN A 106 -4.96 -12.40 -21.13
C GLN A 106 -6.05 -11.85 -20.20
N LYS A 107 -7.31 -12.11 -20.54
CA LYS A 107 -8.48 -11.59 -19.79
C LYS A 107 -8.51 -11.97 -18.31
N HIS A 108 -8.03 -13.16 -17.96
CA HIS A 108 -8.00 -13.62 -16.56
C HIS A 108 -6.94 -12.91 -15.70
N LEU A 109 -6.03 -12.13 -16.32
CA LEU A 109 -5.05 -11.26 -15.67
C LEU A 109 -5.53 -9.82 -15.55
N LEU A 110 -6.68 -9.47 -16.14
CA LEU A 110 -7.28 -8.15 -15.92
C LEU A 110 -7.84 -8.10 -14.50
N ARG A 111 -7.25 -7.21 -13.69
CA ARG A 111 -7.76 -6.83 -12.38
C ARG A 111 -7.99 -5.33 -12.36
N CYS A 112 -9.14 -4.91 -11.84
CA CYS A 112 -9.58 -3.54 -11.97
C CYS A 112 -10.32 -3.12 -10.70
N GLY A 113 -9.85 -2.05 -10.07
CA GLY A 113 -10.58 -1.31 -9.03
C GLY A 113 -10.64 0.15 -9.44
N ASP A 114 -9.46 0.76 -9.53
CA ASP A 114 -9.14 2.10 -10.03
C ASP A 114 -8.28 2.01 -11.31
N ILE A 115 -7.94 3.16 -11.89
CA ILE A 115 -6.90 3.30 -12.92
C ILE A 115 -5.81 4.21 -12.39
N ASP A 116 -4.59 3.70 -12.31
CA ASP A 116 -3.42 4.52 -12.05
C ASP A 116 -2.87 5.12 -13.36
N LEU A 117 -2.83 6.45 -13.43
CA LEU A 117 -2.27 7.21 -14.55
C LEU A 117 -1.01 7.96 -14.10
N VAL A 118 0.11 7.72 -14.77
CA VAL A 118 1.31 8.55 -14.62
C VAL A 118 1.35 9.56 -15.77
N CYS A 119 1.43 10.85 -15.47
CA CYS A 119 1.40 11.92 -16.46
C CYS A 119 2.72 12.70 -16.53
N ALA A 120 3.00 13.29 -17.70
CA ALA A 120 4.14 14.20 -17.88
C ALA A 120 3.95 15.51 -17.10
N ASP A 121 2.74 16.08 -17.20
CA ASP A 121 2.30 17.26 -16.47
C ASP A 121 0.90 17.02 -15.90
N GLY A 122 0.74 17.29 -14.61
CA GLY A 122 -0.51 17.14 -13.90
C GLY A 122 -1.59 18.16 -14.29
N GLY A 123 -1.19 19.39 -14.62
CA GLY A 123 -2.13 20.49 -14.87
C GLY A 123 -3.09 20.19 -16.02
N PRO A 124 -2.56 19.96 -17.25
CA PRO A 124 -3.39 19.66 -18.42
C PRO A 124 -4.29 18.43 -18.25
N LEU A 125 -3.80 17.38 -17.57
CA LEU A 125 -4.59 16.17 -17.31
C LEU A 125 -5.74 16.44 -16.33
N ILE A 126 -5.49 17.16 -15.23
CA ILE A 126 -6.52 17.50 -14.24
C ILE A 126 -7.58 18.42 -14.85
N GLU A 127 -7.18 19.40 -15.66
CA GLU A 127 -8.10 20.26 -16.40
C GLU A 127 -8.98 19.43 -17.35
N THR A 128 -8.37 18.50 -18.09
CA THR A 128 -9.09 17.59 -19.00
C THR A 128 -10.08 16.71 -18.24
N LEU A 129 -9.69 16.12 -17.11
CA LEU A 129 -10.57 15.31 -16.26
C LEU A 129 -11.77 16.15 -15.78
N THR A 130 -11.53 17.39 -15.35
CA THR A 130 -12.57 18.31 -14.90
C THR A 130 -13.54 18.66 -16.04
N GLN A 131 -13.04 18.96 -17.24
CA GLN A 131 -13.86 19.23 -18.43
C GLN A 131 -14.68 18.01 -18.86
N LEU A 132 -14.13 16.81 -18.69
CA LEU A 132 -14.83 15.54 -18.88
C LEU A 132 -15.79 15.23 -17.73
N GLY A 133 -15.97 16.10 -16.75
CA GLY A 133 -16.94 15.95 -15.66
C GLY A 133 -16.55 14.89 -14.63
N TYR A 134 -15.24 14.62 -14.46
CA TYR A 134 -14.76 13.90 -13.29
C TYR A 134 -14.69 14.84 -12.10
N GLU A 135 -15.17 14.36 -10.96
CA GLU A 135 -15.10 15.07 -9.70
C GLU A 135 -13.88 14.59 -8.93
N ARG A 136 -13.15 15.54 -8.36
CA ARG A 136 -12.01 15.24 -7.50
C ARG A 136 -12.51 14.72 -6.16
N THR A 137 -12.36 13.42 -5.91
CA THR A 137 -12.81 12.76 -4.67
C THR A 137 -11.74 12.78 -3.58
N ARG A 138 -10.46 12.97 -3.93
CA ARG A 138 -9.37 13.10 -2.97
C ARG A 138 -8.35 14.18 -3.35
N ALA A 139 -7.92 14.93 -2.34
CA ALA A 139 -6.84 15.92 -2.42
C ALA A 139 -5.49 15.24 -2.75
N PRO A 140 -4.46 16.00 -3.20
CA PRO A 140 -3.17 15.40 -3.51
C PRO A 140 -2.58 14.78 -2.25
N PHE A 141 -1.92 13.63 -2.38
CA PHE A 141 -1.31 12.94 -1.27
C PHE A 141 -0.02 12.23 -1.73
N LEU A 142 1.12 12.62 -1.15
CA LEU A 142 2.43 12.07 -1.51
C LEU A 142 2.77 12.25 -3.00
N HIS A 143 2.76 11.16 -3.76
CA HIS A 143 3.08 11.11 -5.19
C HIS A 143 1.82 11.20 -6.07
N GLU A 144 0.64 11.11 -5.45
CA GLU A 144 -0.66 11.27 -6.09
C GLU A 144 -1.01 12.76 -6.19
N LEU A 145 -1.34 13.19 -7.40
CA LEU A 145 -1.86 14.51 -7.70
C LEU A 145 -3.36 14.63 -7.42
N GLY A 146 -4.06 13.51 -7.22
CA GLY A 146 -5.46 13.42 -6.78
C GLY A 146 -6.18 12.18 -7.29
N GLU A 147 -7.30 11.84 -6.65
CA GLU A 147 -8.24 10.81 -7.11
C GLU A 147 -9.48 11.49 -7.74
N PHE A 148 -9.95 10.94 -8.85
CA PHE A 148 -11.01 11.50 -9.67
C PHE A 148 -12.05 10.43 -10.02
N THR A 149 -13.33 10.74 -9.83
CA THR A 149 -14.41 9.77 -10.06
C THR A 149 -15.48 10.31 -11.00
N ARG A 150 -15.97 9.46 -11.91
CA ARG A 150 -17.15 9.72 -12.73
C ARG A 150 -17.88 8.44 -13.08
N ALA A 151 -19.17 8.36 -12.73
CA ALA A 151 -20.04 7.25 -13.11
C ALA A 151 -19.44 5.86 -12.82
N GLY A 152 -18.82 5.71 -11.64
CA GLY A 152 -18.18 4.45 -11.20
C GLY A 152 -16.79 4.20 -11.77
N VAL A 153 -16.23 5.10 -12.59
CA VAL A 153 -14.82 5.06 -13.00
C VAL A 153 -13.99 5.88 -12.02
N GLU A 154 -13.03 5.23 -11.38
CA GLU A 154 -12.08 5.85 -10.44
C GLU A 154 -10.69 5.95 -11.09
N ILE A 155 -10.06 7.11 -10.99
CA ILE A 155 -8.77 7.43 -11.62
C ILE A 155 -7.85 8.08 -10.58
N ASP A 156 -6.70 7.45 -10.38
CA ASP A 156 -5.62 7.97 -9.56
C ASP A 156 -4.57 8.61 -10.48
N VAL A 157 -4.36 9.92 -10.31
CA VAL A 157 -3.35 10.65 -11.09
C VAL A 157 -2.07 10.74 -10.29
N HIS A 158 -0.97 10.29 -10.88
CA HIS A 158 0.35 10.20 -10.25
C HIS A 158 1.36 11.11 -10.94
N ALA A 159 2.12 11.86 -10.15
CA ALA A 159 3.27 12.62 -10.66
C ALA A 159 4.46 11.71 -10.99
N TYR A 160 4.61 10.62 -10.23
CA TYR A 160 5.63 9.59 -10.40
C TYR A 160 5.23 8.34 -9.60
N LEU A 161 5.88 7.20 -9.88
CA LEU A 161 5.75 5.99 -9.07
C LEU A 161 6.95 5.84 -8.13
N PRO A 162 6.72 5.65 -6.82
CA PRO A 162 7.80 5.41 -5.86
C PRO A 162 8.41 4.01 -6.01
N VAL A 163 9.73 3.93 -5.92
CA VAL A 163 10.51 2.70 -5.79
C VAL A 163 11.20 2.75 -4.43
N PRO A 164 10.60 2.15 -3.39
CA PRO A 164 11.18 2.16 -2.06
C PRO A 164 12.31 1.14 -1.93
N GLY A 165 13.34 1.53 -1.18
CA GLY A 165 14.42 0.67 -0.72
C GLY A 165 14.76 0.94 0.75
N TYR A 166 15.40 0.00 1.40
CA TYR A 166 15.84 0.13 2.78
C TYR A 166 16.98 1.15 2.92
N GLY A 167 17.76 1.39 1.86
CA GLY A 167 18.93 2.29 1.93
C GLY A 167 19.84 1.95 3.11
N ALA A 168 20.13 2.93 3.95
CA ALA A 168 20.99 2.75 5.14
C ALA A 168 20.36 1.89 6.25
N VAL A 169 19.05 1.66 6.21
CA VAL A 169 18.32 0.84 7.19
C VAL A 169 18.67 -0.64 7.05
N ARG A 170 19.03 -1.09 5.84
CA ARG A 170 19.37 -2.49 5.53
C ARG A 170 20.45 -3.09 6.43
N HIS A 171 21.39 -2.26 6.88
CA HIS A 171 22.55 -2.67 7.69
C HIS A 171 22.46 -2.16 9.13
N ALA A 172 21.26 -1.82 9.59
CA ALA A 172 21.06 -1.33 10.95
C ALA A 172 21.06 -2.46 11.98
N ASP A 173 21.55 -2.12 13.17
CA ASP A 173 21.18 -2.88 14.35
C ASP A 173 19.77 -2.44 14.76
N LEU A 174 18.81 -3.33 14.51
CA LEU A 174 17.38 -3.11 14.72
C LEU A 174 16.92 -3.66 16.07
N THR A 175 17.86 -3.86 17.01
CA THR A 175 17.60 -4.33 18.38
C THR A 175 17.11 -3.19 19.26
N PRO A 176 15.84 -3.19 19.72
CA PRO A 176 15.46 -2.29 20.79
C PRO A 176 16.14 -2.73 22.11
N PRO A 177 16.55 -1.78 22.97
CA PRO A 177 17.04 -2.08 24.32
C PRO A 177 15.93 -2.67 25.19
N GLU A 178 16.29 -3.52 26.15
CA GLU A 178 15.31 -4.21 27.02
C GLU A 178 14.50 -3.28 27.94
N ARG A 179 15.02 -2.07 28.24
CA ARG A 179 14.34 -1.02 29.04
C ARG A 179 14.81 0.39 28.64
N GLY A 180 13.90 1.36 28.67
CA GLY A 180 14.21 2.80 28.50
C GLY A 180 13.91 3.33 27.10
N THR A 181 14.20 4.60 26.85
CA THR A 181 13.99 5.20 25.53
C THR A 181 14.92 4.57 24.50
N TRP A 182 14.34 4.04 23.42
CA TRP A 182 15.12 3.58 22.28
C TRP A 182 15.37 4.75 21.32
N TYR A 183 16.63 5.00 21.00
CA TYR A 183 17.06 6.00 20.04
C TYR A 183 17.41 5.30 18.73
N GLN A 184 16.56 5.47 17.71
CA GLN A 184 16.79 4.93 16.37
C GLN A 184 17.69 5.89 15.58
N PRO A 185 18.87 5.46 15.07
CA PRO A 185 19.71 6.32 14.25
C PRO A 185 18.93 6.86 13.06
N ARG A 186 19.08 8.15 12.73
CA ARG A 186 18.48 8.72 11.52
C ARG A 186 19.03 8.01 10.27
N ARG A 187 18.25 7.07 9.75
CA ARG A 187 18.51 6.35 8.50
C ARG A 187 17.34 6.61 7.58
N ALA A 188 17.63 7.19 6.42
CA ALA A 188 16.60 7.40 5.41
C ALA A 188 16.46 6.12 4.58
N PRO A 189 15.24 5.60 4.40
CA PRO A 189 14.99 4.68 3.28
C PRO A 189 15.32 5.39 1.97
N SER A 190 15.70 4.64 0.94
CA SER A 190 15.79 5.18 -0.42
C SER A 190 14.39 5.21 -1.03
N MET A 191 14.11 6.25 -1.81
CA MET A 191 12.85 6.41 -2.52
C MET A 191 13.14 6.98 -3.90
N HIS A 192 13.38 6.08 -4.86
CA HIS A 192 13.56 6.49 -6.25
C HIS A 192 12.20 6.76 -6.90
N SER A 193 12.17 7.61 -7.92
CA SER A 193 10.95 7.95 -8.64
C SER A 193 11.02 7.44 -10.08
N ILE A 194 9.99 6.73 -10.53
CA ILE A 194 9.77 6.47 -11.96
C ILE A 194 8.79 7.53 -12.47
N ARG A 195 9.30 8.49 -13.24
CA ARG A 195 8.51 9.57 -13.86
C ARG A 195 8.00 9.16 -15.23
N HIS A 196 7.02 9.90 -15.76
CA HIS A 196 6.46 9.67 -17.09
C HIS A 196 7.53 9.53 -18.19
N GLY A 197 8.51 10.43 -18.24
CA GLY A 197 9.61 10.35 -19.21
C GLY A 197 10.36 9.02 -19.14
N GLN A 198 10.66 8.53 -17.93
CA GLN A 198 11.30 7.23 -17.73
C GLN A 198 10.39 6.05 -18.09
N LEU A 199 9.07 6.17 -17.97
CA LEU A 199 8.14 5.16 -18.47
C LEU A 199 8.18 5.09 -19.99
N VAL A 200 8.20 6.25 -20.66
CA VAL A 200 8.24 6.34 -22.13
C VAL A 200 9.58 5.88 -22.68
N ASP A 201 10.68 6.44 -22.18
CA ASP A 201 12.06 6.12 -22.59
C ASP A 201 12.44 4.68 -22.20
N GLY A 202 11.98 4.28 -21.01
CA GLY A 202 12.11 2.92 -20.49
C GLY A 202 11.16 1.93 -21.15
N GLY A 203 10.44 2.30 -22.21
CA GLY A 203 9.65 1.43 -23.06
C GLY A 203 8.16 1.35 -22.68
N THR A 204 7.31 1.71 -23.64
CA THR A 204 5.86 1.53 -23.55
C THR A 204 5.35 0.64 -24.68
N VAL A 205 4.28 -0.09 -24.39
CA VAL A 205 3.48 -0.83 -25.37
C VAL A 205 2.12 -0.15 -25.45
N THR A 206 1.67 0.16 -26.66
CA THR A 206 0.37 0.78 -26.88
C THR A 206 -0.64 -0.27 -27.33
N VAL A 207 -1.70 -0.45 -26.53
CA VAL A 207 -2.85 -1.31 -26.84
C VAL A 207 -4.04 -0.41 -27.16
N GLY A 208 -4.35 -0.26 -28.45
CA GLY A 208 -5.32 0.74 -28.90
C GLY A 208 -4.80 2.17 -28.69
N ARG A 209 -5.42 2.94 -27.79
CA ARG A 209 -4.91 4.25 -27.34
C ARG A 209 -4.33 4.25 -25.92
N VAL A 210 -4.29 3.08 -25.29
CA VAL A 210 -3.79 2.94 -23.92
C VAL A 210 -2.32 2.56 -23.98
N SER A 211 -1.46 3.43 -23.45
CA SER A 211 -0.04 3.14 -23.26
C SER A 211 0.18 2.51 -21.90
N VAL A 212 0.86 1.36 -21.87
CA VAL A 212 1.31 0.68 -20.64
C VAL A 212 2.83 0.52 -20.66
N PRO A 213 3.51 0.39 -19.51
CA PRO A 213 4.93 0.06 -19.50
C PRO A 213 5.17 -1.32 -20.13
N ASP A 214 6.33 -1.52 -20.72
CA ASP A 214 6.73 -2.84 -21.19
C ASP A 214 6.91 -3.86 -20.04
N PRO A 215 7.09 -5.16 -20.33
CA PRO A 215 7.14 -6.19 -19.31
C PRO A 215 8.26 -6.00 -18.27
N CYS A 216 9.44 -5.50 -18.65
CA CYS A 216 10.57 -5.33 -17.74
C CYS A 216 10.26 -4.23 -16.72
N LEU A 217 9.82 -3.06 -17.19
CA LEU A 217 9.53 -1.93 -16.32
C LEU A 217 8.25 -2.15 -15.50
N LEU A 218 7.22 -2.77 -16.08
CA LEU A 218 6.00 -3.14 -15.36
C LEU A 218 6.29 -4.14 -14.23
N THR A 219 7.23 -5.08 -14.43
CA THR A 219 7.67 -6.01 -13.38
C THR A 219 8.26 -5.25 -12.19
N ILE A 220 9.09 -4.24 -12.43
CA ILE A 220 9.66 -3.38 -11.38
C ILE A 220 8.56 -2.57 -10.68
N VAL A 221 7.63 -1.99 -11.43
CA VAL A 221 6.48 -1.25 -10.88
C VAL A 221 5.66 -2.14 -9.93
N LEU A 222 5.37 -3.39 -10.31
CA LEU A 222 4.63 -4.31 -9.45
C LEU A 222 5.43 -4.73 -8.22
N CYS A 223 6.73 -4.99 -8.36
CA CYS A 223 7.61 -5.30 -7.21
C CYS A 223 7.65 -4.11 -6.24
N ALA A 224 7.86 -2.90 -6.74
CA ALA A 224 7.91 -1.67 -5.95
C ALA A 224 6.58 -1.38 -5.25
N HIS A 225 5.44 -1.55 -5.95
CA HIS A 225 4.12 -1.35 -5.37
C HIS A 225 3.81 -2.36 -4.25
N ALA A 226 4.05 -3.66 -4.50
CA ALA A 226 3.82 -4.69 -3.52
C ALA A 226 4.77 -4.54 -2.31
N PHE A 227 6.04 -4.16 -2.56
CA PHE A 227 7.00 -3.87 -1.50
C PHE A 227 6.63 -2.62 -0.70
N LEU A 228 6.14 -1.55 -1.36
CA LEU A 228 5.62 -0.38 -0.69
C LEU A 228 4.45 -0.78 0.23
N ASN A 229 3.50 -1.58 -0.26
CA ASN A 229 2.39 -2.06 0.57
C ASN A 229 2.89 -2.90 1.76
N PHE A 230 3.91 -3.73 1.58
CA PHE A 230 4.49 -4.50 2.67
C PHE A 230 5.24 -3.64 3.70
N THR A 231 6.00 -2.65 3.24
CA THR A 231 6.90 -1.83 4.07
C THR A 231 6.25 -0.56 4.63
N ASN A 232 5.06 -0.22 4.14
CA ASN A 232 4.35 1.00 4.50
C ASN A 232 3.20 0.72 5.47
N MET A 233 3.42 -0.21 6.42
CA MET A 233 2.50 -0.50 7.52
C MET A 233 1.99 0.74 8.27
N TRP A 234 2.69 1.87 8.15
CA TRP A 234 2.40 3.15 8.80
C TRP A 234 1.85 4.23 7.87
N SER A 235 1.56 3.95 6.61
CA SER A 235 0.68 4.84 5.82
C SER A 235 -0.73 4.30 5.67
N LEU A 236 -1.66 5.22 5.55
CA LEU A 236 -3.09 5.00 5.65
C LEU A 236 -3.78 4.40 4.44
N SER A 237 -3.06 4.16 3.35
CA SER A 237 -3.60 3.41 2.21
C SER A 237 -4.02 1.98 2.59
N HIS A 238 -3.55 1.47 3.74
CA HIS A 238 -3.93 0.18 4.32
C HIS A 238 -5.31 0.24 4.99
N ARG A 239 -6.37 0.17 4.16
CA ARG A 239 -7.70 -0.31 4.57
C ARG A 239 -7.59 -1.77 5.06
N ALA A 240 -8.67 -2.38 5.56
CA ALA A 240 -8.76 -3.84 5.78
C ALA A 240 -8.52 -4.60 4.46
N LYS A 241 -7.25 -4.74 4.10
CA LYS A 241 -6.70 -5.28 2.87
C LYS A 241 -5.45 -6.09 3.25
N PRO A 242 -5.15 -7.16 2.51
CA PRO A 242 -3.96 -7.95 2.76
C PRO A 242 -2.68 -7.13 2.52
N TYR A 243 -1.61 -7.49 3.21
CA TYR A 243 -0.27 -6.91 3.06
C TYR A 243 0.26 -7.00 1.64
N VAL A 244 -0.06 -8.10 0.98
CA VAL A 244 0.31 -8.36 -0.39
C VAL A 244 -0.89 -8.94 -1.13
N LYS A 245 -1.18 -8.39 -2.30
CA LYS A 245 -2.16 -8.98 -3.20
C LYS A 245 -1.50 -10.13 -3.95
N LEU A 246 -2.00 -11.35 -3.77
CA LEU A 246 -1.44 -12.51 -4.46
C LEU A 246 -1.48 -12.39 -5.98
N ALA A 247 -2.48 -11.69 -6.54
CA ALA A 247 -2.51 -11.42 -7.97
C ALA A 247 -1.28 -10.64 -8.44
N GLU A 248 -0.74 -9.71 -7.65
CA GLU A 248 0.45 -8.93 -8.01
C GLU A 248 1.69 -9.82 -8.12
N LEU A 249 1.89 -10.73 -7.16
CA LEU A 249 2.98 -11.70 -7.22
C LEU A 249 2.80 -12.71 -8.36
N ALA A 250 1.56 -13.13 -8.61
CA ALA A 250 1.24 -14.04 -9.70
C ALA A 250 1.41 -13.38 -11.08
N ASP A 251 1.23 -12.06 -11.20
CA ASP A 251 1.44 -11.30 -12.44
C ASP A 251 2.91 -11.30 -12.85
N LEU A 252 3.84 -11.32 -11.89
CA LEU A 252 5.29 -11.38 -12.16
C LEU A 252 5.67 -12.59 -13.02
N HIS A 253 4.99 -13.73 -12.83
CA HIS A 253 5.22 -14.92 -13.67
C HIS A 253 4.84 -14.67 -15.13
N ALA A 254 3.68 -14.06 -15.36
CA ALA A 254 3.20 -13.78 -16.71
C ALA A 254 4.07 -12.74 -17.42
N LEU A 255 4.56 -11.74 -16.68
CA LEU A 255 5.44 -10.70 -17.22
C LEU A 255 6.83 -11.24 -17.57
N VAL A 256 7.45 -12.04 -16.70
CA VAL A 256 8.77 -12.65 -16.97
C VAL A 256 8.70 -13.66 -18.12
N GLN A 257 7.55 -14.31 -18.32
CA GLN A 257 7.31 -15.23 -19.44
C GLN A 257 6.89 -14.52 -20.74
N HIS A 258 6.67 -13.21 -20.71
CA HIS A 258 6.27 -12.44 -21.89
C HIS A 258 7.42 -12.41 -22.91
N GLU A 259 7.12 -12.55 -24.20
CA GLU A 259 8.14 -12.64 -25.26
C GLU A 259 9.07 -11.42 -25.35
N ALA A 260 8.54 -10.24 -25.01
CA ALA A 260 9.29 -8.98 -24.99
C ALA A 260 10.06 -8.73 -23.67
N PHE A 261 10.01 -9.65 -22.70
CA PHE A 261 10.78 -9.52 -21.47
C PHE A 261 12.25 -9.87 -21.72
N ASP A 262 13.13 -8.88 -21.58
CA ASP A 262 14.57 -9.05 -21.67
C ASP A 262 15.22 -9.03 -20.28
N THR A 263 15.94 -10.10 -19.96
CA THR A 263 16.55 -10.26 -18.62
C THR A 263 17.67 -9.25 -18.37
N GLN A 264 18.52 -8.98 -19.37
CA GLN A 264 19.66 -8.06 -19.19
C GLN A 264 19.17 -6.64 -18.94
N ARG A 265 18.16 -6.22 -19.70
CA ARG A 265 17.47 -4.95 -19.56
C ARG A 265 16.75 -4.82 -18.23
N PHE A 266 16.03 -5.86 -17.81
CA PHE A 266 15.42 -5.88 -16.48
C PHE A 266 16.46 -5.64 -15.38
N LEU A 267 17.58 -6.35 -15.41
CA LEU A 267 18.65 -6.19 -14.42
C LEU A 267 19.29 -4.79 -14.48
N ALA A 268 19.44 -4.21 -15.67
CA ALA A 268 19.91 -2.83 -15.83
C ALA A 268 18.95 -1.81 -15.20
N LEU A 269 17.65 -1.95 -15.44
CA LEU A 269 16.62 -1.10 -14.82
C LEU A 269 16.58 -1.26 -13.29
N VAL A 270 16.77 -2.48 -12.78
CA VAL A 270 16.85 -2.72 -11.33
C VAL A 270 18.02 -1.94 -10.71
N ALA A 271 19.18 -1.91 -11.37
CA ALA A 271 20.33 -1.14 -10.90
C ALA A 271 20.11 0.38 -11.04
N GLU A 272 19.56 0.84 -12.15
CA GLU A 272 19.29 2.26 -12.41
C GLU A 272 18.29 2.86 -11.41
N LEU A 273 17.24 2.10 -11.07
CA LEU A 273 16.15 2.54 -10.19
C LEU A 273 16.38 2.19 -8.71
N ASP A 274 17.54 1.62 -8.34
CA ASP A 274 17.83 1.08 -7.00
C ASP A 274 16.72 0.13 -6.49
N ALA A 275 16.13 -0.67 -7.39
CA ALA A 275 14.96 -1.49 -7.09
C ALA A 275 15.31 -2.84 -6.42
N GLY A 276 16.58 -3.06 -6.07
CA GLY A 276 17.10 -4.36 -5.60
C GLY A 276 16.35 -4.91 -4.39
N ASP A 277 15.92 -4.04 -3.47
CA ASP A 277 15.20 -4.40 -2.25
C ASP A 277 13.79 -4.90 -2.57
N ALA A 278 13.05 -4.14 -3.38
CA ALA A 278 11.70 -4.48 -3.80
C ALA A 278 11.66 -5.79 -4.60
N VAL A 279 12.60 -5.97 -5.54
CA VAL A 279 12.68 -7.17 -6.37
C VAL A 279 13.11 -8.39 -5.53
N SER A 280 14.10 -8.25 -4.64
CA SER A 280 14.52 -9.34 -3.76
C SER A 280 13.40 -9.78 -2.81
N TRP A 281 12.64 -8.82 -2.28
CA TRP A 281 11.47 -9.07 -1.44
C TRP A 281 10.36 -9.77 -2.24
N ALA A 282 10.03 -9.29 -3.44
CA ALA A 282 8.99 -9.90 -4.27
C ALA A 282 9.33 -11.35 -4.65
N GLY A 283 10.63 -11.64 -4.90
CA GLY A 283 11.11 -13.00 -5.13
C GLY A 283 11.00 -13.91 -3.90
N TRP A 284 11.32 -13.38 -2.72
CA TRP A 284 11.09 -14.08 -1.45
C TRP A 284 9.60 -14.34 -1.20
N ALA A 285 8.76 -13.31 -1.30
CA ALA A 285 7.31 -13.41 -1.07
C ALA A 285 6.67 -14.40 -2.04
N SER A 286 7.07 -14.40 -3.33
CA SER A 286 6.60 -15.38 -4.31
C SER A 286 7.06 -16.81 -3.96
N THR A 287 8.29 -16.98 -3.47
CA THR A 287 8.78 -18.30 -3.04
C THR A 287 7.97 -18.83 -1.87
N VAL A 288 7.77 -18.01 -0.85
CA VAL A 288 7.06 -18.37 0.39
C VAL A 288 5.58 -18.64 0.12
N LEU A 289 4.91 -17.71 -0.57
CA LEU A 289 3.46 -17.76 -0.77
C LEU A 289 3.01 -18.59 -1.97
N LEU A 290 3.82 -18.68 -3.03
CA LEU A 290 3.46 -19.39 -4.27
C LEU A 290 4.35 -20.61 -4.56
N GLY A 291 5.39 -20.85 -3.76
CA GLY A 291 6.32 -21.98 -3.91
C GLY A 291 7.40 -21.78 -4.96
N LYS A 292 7.48 -20.61 -5.60
CA LYS A 292 8.42 -20.33 -6.71
C LYS A 292 8.76 -18.84 -6.84
N ASN A 293 9.99 -18.56 -7.22
CA ASN A 293 10.44 -17.22 -7.59
C ASN A 293 10.39 -17.04 -9.12
N PRO A 294 9.56 -16.12 -9.67
CA PRO A 294 9.55 -15.84 -11.10
C PRO A 294 10.72 -14.98 -11.56
N LEU A 295 11.36 -14.23 -10.67
CA LEU A 295 12.27 -13.16 -11.04
C LEU A 295 13.66 -13.70 -11.38
N PRO A 296 14.38 -13.09 -12.34
CA PRO A 296 15.75 -13.48 -12.70
C PRO A 296 16.80 -12.98 -11.69
N VAL A 297 16.42 -12.89 -10.41
CA VAL A 297 17.31 -12.59 -9.28
C VAL A 297 17.08 -13.62 -8.18
N PRO A 298 18.10 -13.99 -7.39
CA PRO A 298 17.90 -14.87 -6.25
C PRO A 298 16.82 -14.32 -5.30
N ALA A 299 15.99 -15.20 -4.76
CA ALA A 299 15.06 -14.83 -3.71
C ALA A 299 15.87 -14.35 -2.49
N GLY A 300 15.48 -13.23 -1.89
CA GLY A 300 16.16 -12.76 -0.68
C GLY A 300 15.95 -13.72 0.49
N THR A 301 16.90 -13.77 1.42
CA THR A 301 16.89 -14.73 2.54
C THR A 301 16.36 -14.17 3.86
N GLY A 302 15.81 -12.94 3.85
CA GLY A 302 15.24 -12.28 5.04
C GLY A 302 16.25 -11.93 6.15
N PRO A 303 15.82 -11.20 7.21
CA PRO A 303 14.49 -10.64 7.43
C PRO A 303 14.22 -9.37 6.61
N PHE A 304 12.95 -9.15 6.25
CA PHE A 304 12.48 -7.94 5.56
C PHE A 304 11.72 -7.04 6.55
N LEU A 305 12.11 -5.76 6.63
CA LEU A 305 11.50 -4.79 7.53
C LEU A 305 10.14 -4.36 6.98
N ARG A 306 9.10 -4.36 7.82
CA ARG A 306 7.73 -3.98 7.42
C ARG A 306 7.40 -2.51 7.62
N CYS A 307 8.31 -1.76 8.24
CA CYS A 307 8.18 -0.33 8.41
C CYS A 307 9.51 0.31 8.09
N LEU A 308 9.52 1.25 7.14
CA LEU A 308 10.71 2.03 6.81
C LEU A 308 10.95 3.21 7.76
N TRP A 309 9.98 3.52 8.63
CA TRP A 309 10.06 4.64 9.57
C TRP A 309 10.53 4.20 10.95
N TRP A 310 10.16 2.97 11.34
CA TRP A 310 10.43 2.42 12.65
C TRP A 310 11.16 1.09 12.52
N ASP A 311 12.41 1.09 12.95
CA ASP A 311 13.36 0.01 12.72
C ASP A 311 12.98 -1.28 13.50
N PHE A 312 12.18 -1.19 14.57
CA PHE A 312 11.82 -2.36 15.39
C PHE A 312 10.95 -3.38 14.64
N TRP A 313 10.27 -2.95 13.56
CA TRP A 313 9.40 -3.84 12.77
C TRP A 313 10.17 -4.96 12.08
N ALA A 314 11.49 -4.81 11.93
CA ALA A 314 12.40 -5.87 11.50
C ALA A 314 12.19 -7.21 12.20
N ARG A 315 11.82 -7.14 13.47
CA ARG A 315 11.84 -8.28 14.40
C ARG A 315 10.48 -8.93 14.57
N LEU A 316 9.44 -8.35 13.99
CA LEU A 316 8.09 -8.87 14.17
C LEU A 316 7.89 -10.05 13.23
N PRO A 317 7.76 -11.28 13.78
CA PRO A 317 7.69 -12.49 12.98
C PRO A 317 6.54 -12.36 11.98
N VAL A 318 6.85 -12.57 10.70
CA VAL A 318 5.86 -12.60 9.63
C VAL A 318 5.44 -14.03 9.47
N ASP A 319 4.29 -14.37 10.04
CA ASP A 319 3.60 -15.57 9.62
C ASP A 319 3.16 -15.39 8.16
N GLU A 320 3.38 -16.41 7.33
CA GLU A 320 2.97 -16.42 5.93
C GLU A 320 1.46 -16.17 5.81
N GLU A 321 0.69 -16.72 6.75
CA GLU A 321 -0.75 -16.56 6.83
C GLU A 321 -1.14 -15.09 7.12
N ALA A 322 -0.35 -14.39 7.94
CA ALA A 322 -0.59 -12.97 8.24
C ALA A 322 -0.37 -12.06 7.01
N LEU A 323 0.43 -12.47 6.01
CA LEU A 323 0.56 -11.71 4.76
C LEU A 323 -0.70 -11.74 3.90
N LEU A 324 -1.52 -12.79 4.07
CA LEU A 324 -2.69 -13.06 3.26
C LEU A 324 -4.00 -12.59 3.90
N LEU A 325 -3.97 -12.23 5.18
CA LEU A 325 -5.15 -11.80 5.90
C LEU A 325 -5.16 -10.27 6.06
N PRO A 326 -6.34 -9.64 6.13
CA PRO A 326 -6.48 -8.20 6.34
C PRO A 326 -6.13 -7.77 7.78
N ASP A 327 -5.84 -8.73 8.65
CA ASP A 327 -5.40 -8.50 10.03
C ASP A 327 -3.96 -8.01 10.02
N TRP A 328 -3.82 -6.71 9.76
CA TRP A 328 -2.53 -6.04 9.66
C TRP A 328 -1.72 -6.27 10.92
N PHE A 329 -2.28 -6.09 12.10
CA PHE A 329 -1.46 -6.18 13.30
C PHE A 329 -2.29 -6.23 14.57
N ASP A 330 -1.77 -6.94 15.59
CA ASP A 330 -2.30 -6.85 16.95
C ASP A 330 -1.42 -5.93 17.80
N PRO A 331 -1.86 -4.69 18.11
CA PRO A 331 -1.15 -3.81 19.04
C PRO A 331 -0.90 -4.47 20.41
N ALA A 332 -1.73 -5.46 20.80
CA ALA A 332 -1.52 -6.20 22.03
C ALA A 332 -0.26 -7.07 21.99
N ALA A 333 0.13 -7.59 20.83
CA ALA A 333 1.33 -8.39 20.62
C ALA A 333 2.62 -7.53 20.62
N VAL A 334 2.53 -6.25 20.24
CA VAL A 334 3.73 -5.39 20.13
C VAL A 334 3.93 -4.41 21.26
N THR A 335 2.88 -3.93 21.89
CA THR A 335 3.06 -3.08 23.08
C THR A 335 4.02 -3.70 24.11
N PRO A 336 3.99 -5.02 24.40
CA PRO A 336 4.97 -5.66 25.28
C PRO A 336 6.40 -5.65 24.74
N LEU A 337 6.58 -5.66 23.41
CA LEU A 337 7.89 -5.66 22.75
C LEU A 337 8.52 -4.26 22.71
N LEU A 338 7.71 -3.20 22.71
CA LEU A 338 8.24 -1.84 22.70
C LEU A 338 8.76 -1.43 24.07
N GLY A 339 8.19 -1.95 25.18
CA GLY A 339 8.63 -1.71 26.56
C GLY A 339 8.51 -0.26 27.07
N SER A 340 8.64 0.73 26.18
CA SER A 340 8.75 2.18 26.43
C SER A 340 8.67 2.99 25.12
N ARG A 341 8.76 4.32 25.24
CA ARG A 341 8.82 5.33 24.16
C ARG A 341 9.99 5.07 23.19
N ILE A 342 9.75 5.23 21.88
CA ILE A 342 10.79 5.21 20.84
C ILE A 342 10.97 6.62 20.29
N GLU A 343 12.21 7.07 20.17
CA GLU A 343 12.58 8.35 19.58
C GLU A 343 13.56 8.16 18.42
N LEU A 344 13.42 9.00 17.40
CA LEU A 344 14.40 9.09 16.32
C LEU A 344 15.60 9.93 16.80
N ASP A 345 16.81 9.36 16.73
CA ASP A 345 18.06 10.02 17.08
C ASP A 345 18.45 11.02 16.00
N THR A 346 17.97 12.25 16.16
CA THR A 346 18.23 13.34 15.22
C THR A 346 19.20 14.38 15.79
N GLY A 347 19.83 14.08 16.94
CA GLY A 347 20.63 15.04 17.71
C GLY A 347 19.83 16.21 18.27
N ARG A 348 18.51 16.21 18.09
CA ARG A 348 17.54 17.13 18.68
C ARG A 348 16.61 16.32 19.58
N PRO A 349 16.19 16.83 20.75
CA PRO A 349 15.12 16.18 21.50
C PRO A 349 13.90 16.06 20.61
N ALA A 350 13.20 14.92 20.64
CA ALA A 350 11.88 14.84 20.05
C ALA A 350 11.04 15.99 20.64
N PRO A 351 10.40 16.83 19.81
CA PRO A 351 9.63 17.97 20.29
C PRO A 351 8.63 17.52 21.35
N PRO A 352 8.31 18.36 22.35
CA PRO A 352 7.39 18.00 23.41
C PRO A 352 5.96 17.90 22.85
N TRP A 353 5.66 16.78 22.21
CA TRP A 353 4.32 16.44 21.79
C TRP A 353 3.54 15.97 23.01
N THR A 354 2.31 16.45 23.12
CA THR A 354 1.38 15.95 24.14
C THR A 354 0.37 15.05 23.46
N VAL A 355 0.26 13.81 23.92
CA VAL A 355 -0.75 12.86 23.43
C VAL A 355 -1.73 12.61 24.55
N GLU A 356 -2.92 13.16 24.42
CA GLU A 356 -4.01 12.94 25.35
C GLU A 356 -5.07 12.04 24.72
N VAL A 357 -5.42 10.96 25.42
CA VAL A 357 -6.42 9.98 24.96
C VAL A 357 -7.58 10.03 25.94
N ARG A 358 -8.78 10.29 25.44
CA ARG A 358 -10.02 10.31 26.21
C ARG A 358 -11.04 9.35 25.60
N ARG A 359 -11.85 8.72 26.44
CA ARG A 359 -12.98 7.91 25.99
C ARG A 359 -14.26 8.37 26.66
N ASP A 360 -15.33 8.44 25.87
CA ASP A 360 -16.69 8.72 26.32
C ASP A 360 -17.65 7.78 25.57
N GLY A 361 -18.09 6.71 26.24
CA GLY A 361 -18.89 5.66 25.61
C GLY A 361 -18.15 4.87 24.52
N ASP A 362 -18.70 4.90 23.30
CA ASP A 362 -18.10 4.35 22.08
C ASP A 362 -17.15 5.33 21.38
N LEU A 363 -17.07 6.59 21.84
CA LEU A 363 -16.22 7.61 21.25
C LEU A 363 -14.85 7.65 21.93
N VAL A 364 -13.78 7.50 21.15
CA VAL A 364 -12.40 7.76 21.58
C VAL A 364 -11.92 9.06 20.92
N THR A 365 -11.38 9.96 21.72
CA THR A 365 -10.73 11.21 21.27
C THR A 365 -9.24 11.12 21.54
N VAL A 366 -8.43 11.29 20.49
CA VAL A 366 -6.97 11.44 20.60
C VAL A 366 -6.63 12.87 20.26
N MET A 367 -5.95 13.56 21.17
CA MET A 367 -5.44 14.90 20.95
C MET A 367 -3.92 14.86 20.90
N VAL A 368 -3.36 15.35 19.80
CA VAL A 368 -1.92 15.52 19.60
C VAL A 368 -1.62 17.02 19.63
N GLY A 369 -0.91 17.49 20.65
CA GLY A 369 -0.40 18.85 20.71
C GLY A 369 0.95 18.96 20.01
N LEU A 370 1.05 19.87 19.05
CA LEU A 370 2.29 20.17 18.33
C LEU A 370 3.02 21.36 18.96
N PRO A 371 4.34 21.48 18.75
CA PRO A 371 5.10 22.64 19.21
C PRO A 371 4.60 23.92 18.54
N GLU A 372 4.69 25.05 19.23
CA GLU A 372 4.26 26.34 18.67
C GLU A 372 5.07 26.71 17.41
N SER A 373 6.36 26.39 17.38
CA SER A 373 7.25 26.58 16.24
C SER A 373 8.09 25.33 15.96
N THR A 374 8.23 24.97 14.69
CA THR A 374 9.10 23.89 14.19
C THR A 374 9.89 24.44 12.99
N ASP A 375 11.05 23.85 12.68
CA ASP A 375 11.74 24.08 11.40
C ASP A 375 11.18 23.14 10.29
N ALA A 376 10.06 22.45 10.57
CA ALA A 376 9.50 21.46 9.67
C ALA A 376 8.67 22.14 8.58
N GLU A 377 8.77 21.61 7.37
CA GLU A 377 7.90 22.02 6.25
C GLU A 377 6.52 21.34 6.40
N ALA A 378 6.50 20.14 6.97
CA ALA A 378 5.28 19.45 7.33
C ALA A 378 5.43 18.68 8.65
N GLU A 379 4.37 18.63 9.45
CA GLU A 379 4.23 17.66 10.52
C GLU A 379 3.30 16.53 10.08
N ARG A 380 3.71 15.30 10.40
CA ARG A 380 2.91 14.10 10.23
C ARG A 380 2.60 13.50 11.58
N GLY A 381 1.39 12.98 11.72
CA GLY A 381 1.10 12.07 12.81
C GLY A 381 0.25 10.93 12.33
N ARG A 382 0.35 9.83 13.07
CA ARG A 382 -0.44 8.65 12.91
C ARG A 382 -0.91 8.11 14.25
N VAL A 383 -2.16 7.68 14.28
CA VAL A 383 -2.81 7.06 15.43
C VAL A 383 -3.34 5.72 14.97
N ASP A 384 -2.89 4.65 15.61
CA ASP A 384 -3.29 3.28 15.34
C ASP A 384 -4.03 2.69 16.52
N PHE A 385 -5.19 2.10 16.22
CA PHE A 385 -6.14 1.51 17.16
C PHE A 385 -6.60 0.16 16.62
N GLY A 386 -6.01 -0.94 17.08
CA GLY A 386 -6.43 -2.29 16.64
C GLY A 386 -6.43 -2.42 15.12
N ALA A 387 -7.62 -2.45 14.51
CA ALA A 387 -7.81 -2.53 13.06
C ALA A 387 -7.97 -1.16 12.34
N ILE A 388 -8.04 -0.06 13.08
CA ILE A 388 -8.31 1.31 12.64
C ILE A 388 -7.02 2.14 12.70
N GLY A 389 -6.62 2.76 11.59
CA GLY A 389 -5.54 3.75 11.54
C GLY A 389 -6.04 5.13 11.14
N THR A 390 -5.34 6.18 11.54
CA THR A 390 -5.45 7.53 10.95
C THR A 390 -4.08 8.18 10.84
N GLU A 391 -3.77 8.78 9.70
CA GLU A 391 -2.59 9.56 9.38
C GLU A 391 -3.08 10.93 8.94
N TRP A 392 -2.39 11.95 9.43
CA TRP A 392 -2.66 13.33 9.10
C TRP A 392 -1.35 14.05 8.77
N VAL A 393 -1.46 15.07 7.93
CA VAL A 393 -0.37 15.96 7.54
C VAL A 393 -0.83 17.39 7.81
N LEU A 394 -0.03 18.15 8.56
CA LEU A 394 -0.17 19.58 8.71
C LEU A 394 0.96 20.24 7.91
N SER A 395 0.60 20.97 6.85
CA SER A 395 1.54 21.69 5.98
C SER A 395 0.97 23.06 5.67
N ASP A 396 1.75 24.13 5.83
CA ASP A 396 1.30 25.51 5.59
C ASP A 396 -0.02 25.87 6.31
N GLY A 397 -0.21 25.33 7.51
CA GLY A 397 -1.42 25.51 8.32
C GLY A 397 -2.65 24.75 7.81
N GLN A 398 -2.54 24.00 6.70
CA GLN A 398 -3.59 23.13 6.19
C GLN A 398 -3.44 21.72 6.76
N LEU A 399 -4.49 21.27 7.46
CA LEU A 399 -4.59 19.90 7.95
C LEU A 399 -5.28 19.03 6.89
N THR A 400 -4.60 17.98 6.48
CA THR A 400 -5.18 16.89 5.70
C THR A 400 -5.13 15.62 6.52
N ALA A 401 -6.17 14.80 6.46
CA ALA A 401 -6.22 13.53 7.15
C ALA A 401 -6.91 12.52 6.26
N VAL A 402 -6.49 11.26 6.37
CA VAL A 402 -7.11 10.13 5.66
C VAL A 402 -7.53 9.07 6.67
N GLY A 403 -8.08 7.93 6.26
CA GLY A 403 -8.23 6.75 7.13
C GLY A 403 -9.50 6.71 7.97
N GLY A 404 -9.53 5.78 8.94
CA GLY A 404 -10.73 5.50 9.74
C GLY A 404 -10.85 6.45 10.93
N HIS A 405 -11.49 7.59 10.73
CA HIS A 405 -11.84 8.54 11.78
C HIS A 405 -13.23 9.14 11.53
N ASP A 406 -13.91 9.56 12.60
CA ASP A 406 -15.17 10.29 12.53
C ASP A 406 -14.91 11.76 12.18
N THR A 407 -13.97 12.40 12.89
CA THR A 407 -13.52 13.77 12.63
C THR A 407 -12.03 13.93 12.86
N CYS A 408 -11.40 14.83 12.09
CA CYS A 408 -10.03 15.27 12.29
C CYS A 408 -9.99 16.80 12.21
N ASP A 409 -9.74 17.45 13.35
CA ASP A 409 -9.86 18.90 13.50
C ASP A 409 -8.52 19.52 13.92
N LEU A 410 -8.15 20.64 13.30
CA LEU A 410 -7.09 21.52 13.80
C LEU A 410 -7.70 22.51 14.79
N LEU A 411 -7.33 22.41 16.07
CA LEU A 411 -7.74 23.32 17.13
C LEU A 411 -6.69 24.43 17.33
N SER A 412 -7.07 25.45 18.11
CA SER A 412 -6.15 26.52 18.51
C SER A 412 -4.89 25.97 19.21
N GLY A 413 -3.76 26.66 19.02
CA GLY A 413 -2.47 26.25 19.58
C GLY A 413 -1.88 24.99 18.92
N ARG A 414 -2.13 24.79 17.61
CA ARG A 414 -1.60 23.67 16.80
C ARG A 414 -1.89 22.30 17.41
N ARG A 415 -3.13 22.07 17.85
CA ARG A 415 -3.56 20.79 18.40
C ARG A 415 -4.43 20.05 17.39
N VAL A 416 -4.03 18.85 17.01
CA VAL A 416 -4.83 17.97 16.14
C VAL A 416 -5.72 17.11 17.02
N ARG A 417 -7.03 17.15 16.79
CA ARG A 417 -8.03 16.31 17.47
C ARG A 417 -8.58 15.28 16.50
N LEU A 418 -8.43 14.03 16.85
CA LEU A 418 -8.98 12.88 16.15
C LEU A 418 -10.08 12.26 16.98
N ARG A 419 -11.20 11.91 16.34
CA ARG A 419 -12.31 11.19 16.96
C ARG A 419 -12.57 9.88 16.24
N TYR A 420 -12.85 8.85 17.02
CA TYR A 420 -13.10 7.49 16.55
C TYR A 420 -14.33 6.92 17.24
N ARG A 421 -15.18 6.23 16.49
CA ARG A 421 -16.17 5.33 17.07
C ARG A 421 -15.63 3.91 17.14
N VAL A 422 -15.63 3.34 18.34
CA VAL A 422 -15.03 2.03 18.64
C VAL A 422 -15.95 1.18 19.51
N ASP A 423 -16.46 0.10 18.92
CA ASP A 423 -17.49 -0.76 19.51
C ASP A 423 -17.02 -1.52 20.77
N ARG A 424 -15.71 -1.69 20.96
CA ARG A 424 -15.15 -2.46 22.09
C ARG A 424 -14.63 -1.56 23.21
N ALA A 425 -14.89 -1.97 24.45
CA ALA A 425 -14.45 -1.29 25.67
C ALA A 425 -12.96 -1.58 25.95
N GLY A 426 -12.15 -0.52 26.13
CA GLY A 426 -10.71 -0.66 26.46
C GLY A 426 -9.83 -1.09 25.27
N GLY A 427 -8.51 -0.90 25.39
CA GLY A 427 -7.56 -1.37 24.37
C GLY A 427 -6.17 -0.69 24.40
N LYS A 428 -5.33 -1.10 23.45
CA LYS A 428 -3.98 -0.55 23.24
C LYS A 428 -3.94 0.23 21.94
N LEU A 429 -3.09 1.26 21.94
CA LEU A 429 -2.99 2.30 20.92
C LEU A 429 -1.51 2.57 20.66
N LEU A 430 -1.17 2.89 19.41
CA LEU A 430 0.14 3.38 19.03
C LEU A 430 0.00 4.76 18.39
N VAL A 431 0.67 5.77 18.94
CA VAL A 431 0.70 7.12 18.36
C VAL A 431 2.11 7.41 17.87
N GLY A 432 2.25 7.53 16.55
CA GLY A 432 3.46 8.02 15.90
C GLY A 432 3.32 9.49 15.56
N VAL A 433 4.33 10.31 15.84
CA VAL A 433 4.39 11.71 15.38
C VAL A 433 5.76 11.95 14.80
N ALA A 434 5.84 12.68 13.69
CA ALA A 434 7.08 13.00 13.01
C ALA A 434 7.06 14.40 12.38
N GLU A 435 8.23 15.02 12.33
CA GLU A 435 8.50 16.23 11.55
C GLU A 435 9.19 15.86 10.24
N GLN A 436 8.83 16.52 9.14
CA GLN A 436 9.43 16.31 7.82
C GLN A 436 9.92 17.63 7.22
N ASN A 437 11.00 17.55 6.45
CA ASN A 437 11.43 18.64 5.56
C ASN A 437 10.71 18.58 4.20
N ALA A 438 11.01 19.53 3.32
CA ALA A 438 10.41 19.62 1.98
C ALA A 438 10.65 18.39 1.09
N SER A 439 11.69 17.60 1.37
CA SER A 439 11.96 16.35 0.66
C SER A 439 11.25 15.14 1.28
N GLY A 440 10.40 15.34 2.30
CA GLY A 440 9.73 14.27 3.04
C GLY A 440 10.62 13.50 4.03
N ALA A 441 11.88 13.92 4.20
CA ALA A 441 12.81 13.27 5.11
C ALA A 441 12.48 13.64 6.56
N LEU A 442 12.47 12.63 7.44
CA LEU A 442 12.16 12.83 8.86
C LEU A 442 13.24 13.69 9.53
N LEU A 443 12.83 14.72 10.26
CA LEU A 443 13.64 15.62 11.07
C LEU A 443 13.64 15.21 12.56
N SER A 444 12.53 14.65 13.01
CA SER A 444 12.34 14.06 14.34
C SER A 444 11.13 13.12 14.26
N ALA A 445 11.06 12.10 15.13
CA ALA A 445 9.85 11.31 15.31
C ALA A 445 9.79 10.68 16.70
N VAL A 446 8.58 10.41 17.20
CA VAL A 446 8.33 9.58 18.37
C VAL A 446 7.30 8.52 18.02
N LEU A 447 7.45 7.34 18.63
CA LEU A 447 6.38 6.36 18.75
C LEU A 447 6.03 6.10 20.20
N LEU A 448 4.75 6.26 20.52
CA LEU A 448 4.21 6.17 21.87
C LEU A 448 3.18 5.03 21.95
N PRO A 449 3.50 3.92 22.63
CA PRO A 449 2.48 2.99 23.07
C PRO A 449 1.65 3.63 24.16
N ALA A 450 0.33 3.65 23.99
CA ALA A 450 -0.61 4.12 25.00
C ALA A 450 -1.71 3.08 25.23
N THR A 451 -2.18 3.03 26.47
CA THR A 451 -3.30 2.18 26.89
C THR A 451 -4.38 3.07 27.47
N TRP A 452 -5.64 2.85 27.13
CA TRP A 452 -6.75 3.47 27.84
C TRP A 452 -7.54 2.42 28.61
N GLN A 453 -7.88 2.74 29.86
CA GLN A 453 -8.74 1.91 30.68
C GLN A 453 -10.17 2.43 30.65
N THR A 454 -11.13 1.52 30.85
CA THR A 454 -12.57 1.72 30.66
C THR A 454 -13.26 2.68 31.62
N SER A 455 -12.55 3.30 32.57
CA SER A 455 -13.22 4.06 33.62
C SER A 455 -12.50 5.30 34.15
N ASP A 456 -11.34 5.71 33.63
CA ASP A 456 -10.64 6.86 34.21
C ASP A 456 -10.42 8.00 33.23
N ARG A 457 -10.66 9.21 33.73
CA ARG A 457 -10.02 10.46 33.26
C ARG A 457 -8.50 10.32 33.46
N ALA A 458 -7.85 9.44 32.71
CA ALA A 458 -6.43 9.23 32.74
C ALA A 458 -5.81 9.98 31.56
N GLY A 459 -5.40 11.23 31.79
CA GLY A 459 -4.48 11.90 30.89
C GLY A 459 -3.15 11.19 30.95
N VAL A 460 -2.75 10.54 29.85
CA VAL A 460 -1.32 10.25 29.61
C VAL A 460 -0.69 11.61 29.31
N ARG A 461 0.35 11.97 30.07
CA ARG A 461 1.15 13.19 29.84
C ARG A 461 2.49 12.82 29.24
#